data_AF-A0A1Y1S3A4-F1
#
_entry.id   AF-A0A1Y1S3A4-F1
#
_cell.length_a   1.000
_cell.length_b   1.000
_cell.length_c   1.000
_cell.angle_alpha   90.00
_cell.angle_beta   90.00
_cell.angle_gamma   90.00
#
_symmetry.space_group_name_H-M   'P 1'
#
loop_
_entity.id
_entity.type
_entity.pdbx_description
1 polymer ?
#
loop_
_entity_poly.entity_id
_entity_poly.type
_entity_poly.pdbx_seq_one_letter_code
_entity_poly.pdbx_strand_id
1 'polypeptide(L)'
;MTRKSPFPERELARLLMALPRIEIQNRLLKVSDRELALAMLNLDENERSGIYAAVSPEKIRRLREELSMLRRLRLHREDYLTALARVISVLEGRPYTEVLRSYIRPRGRRPG
;
A
#
# COMPACT_ATOMS: atom_id res chain seq x y z
N MET A 1 10.35 -2.67 20.35
CA MET A 1 9.06 -2.09 19.91
C MET A 1 9.32 -1.02 18.85
N THR A 2 9.26 -1.38 17.57
CA THR A 2 9.52 -0.45 16.47
C THR A 2 8.32 0.47 16.30
N ARG A 3 8.50 1.79 16.49
CA ARG A 3 7.43 2.78 16.29
C ARG A 3 6.97 2.73 14.82
N LYS A 4 5.69 2.45 14.57
CA LYS A 4 5.09 2.53 13.22
C LYS A 4 5.22 3.97 12.70
N SER A 5 5.60 4.11 11.42
CA SER A 5 5.65 5.41 10.75
C SER A 5 4.24 6.00 10.66
N PRO A 6 4.03 7.30 10.95
CA PRO A 6 2.75 7.95 10.69
C PRO A 6 2.46 8.10 9.18
N PHE A 7 3.45 7.79 8.34
CA PHE A 7 3.37 7.79 6.88
C PHE A 7 3.20 6.35 6.40
N PRO A 8 2.00 5.95 5.95
CA PRO A 8 1.70 4.58 5.52
C PRO A 8 2.54 4.13 4.31
N GLU A 9 2.96 5.07 3.45
CA GLU A 9 3.83 4.81 2.29
C GLU A 9 5.19 4.28 2.72
N ARG A 10 5.77 4.89 3.76
CA ARG A 10 7.04 4.44 4.34
C ARG A 10 6.91 3.06 4.98
N GLU A 11 5.75 2.76 5.56
CA GLU A 11 5.51 1.43 6.13
C GLU A 11 5.40 0.37 5.03
N LEU A 12 4.72 0.69 3.92
CA LEU A 12 4.68 -0.18 2.75
C LEU A 12 6.09 -0.43 2.20
N ALA A 13 6.88 0.63 1.99
CA ALA A 13 8.28 0.52 1.53
C ALA A 13 9.12 -0.34 2.50
N ARG A 14 8.97 -0.13 3.82
CA ARG A 14 9.63 -0.93 4.86
C ARG A 14 9.28 -2.41 4.75
N LEU A 15 8.00 -2.74 4.55
CA LEU A 15 7.55 -4.13 4.42
C LEU A 15 8.09 -4.79 3.15
N LEU A 16 8.12 -4.05 2.03
CA LEU A 16 8.69 -4.54 0.77
C LEU A 16 10.19 -4.83 0.87
N MET A 17 10.92 -4.06 1.69
CA MET A 17 12.35 -4.30 1.94
C MET A 17 12.61 -5.41 2.96
N ALA A 18 11.69 -5.63 3.91
CA ALA A 18 11.91 -6.55 5.03
C ALA A 18 11.45 -7.99 4.75
N LEU A 19 10.48 -8.19 3.86
CA LEU A 19 9.90 -9.51 3.61
C LEU A 19 10.65 -10.26 2.49
N PRO A 20 10.77 -11.61 2.57
CA PRO A 20 11.27 -12.40 1.47
C PRO A 20 10.39 -12.25 0.22
N ARG A 21 11.00 -12.20 -0.96
CA ARG A 21 10.29 -12.00 -2.24
C ARG A 21 9.13 -12.98 -2.47
N ILE A 22 9.32 -14.24 -2.11
CA ILE A 22 8.28 -15.29 -2.23
C ILE A 22 7.08 -14.99 -1.32
N GLU A 23 7.32 -14.47 -0.11
CA GLU A 23 6.23 -14.08 0.79
C GLU A 23 5.46 -12.88 0.26
N ILE A 24 6.17 -11.87 -0.26
CA ILE A 24 5.56 -10.70 -0.88
C ILE A 24 4.68 -11.15 -2.05
N GLN A 25 5.19 -12.00 -2.94
CA GLN A 25 4.42 -12.53 -4.06
C GLN A 25 3.16 -13.26 -3.59
N ASN A 26 3.28 -14.21 -2.66
CA ASN A 26 2.14 -14.98 -2.14
C ASN A 26 1.08 -14.10 -1.46
N ARG A 27 1.51 -13.02 -0.81
CA ARG A 27 0.59 -12.06 -0.17
C ARG A 27 -0.07 -11.15 -1.21
N LEU A 28 0.69 -10.61 -2.16
CA LEU A 28 0.18 -9.72 -3.21
C LEU A 28 -0.77 -10.41 -4.20
N LEU A 29 -0.78 -11.75 -4.29
CA LEU A 29 -1.81 -12.50 -5.02
C LEU A 29 -3.23 -12.22 -4.50
N LYS A 30 -3.38 -11.86 -3.22
CA LYS A 30 -4.67 -11.56 -2.58
C LYS A 30 -5.14 -10.12 -2.78
N VAL A 31 -4.33 -9.29 -3.44
CA VAL A 31 -4.60 -7.87 -3.66
C VAL A 31 -5.02 -7.65 -5.10
N SER A 32 -6.13 -6.93 -5.30
CA SER A 32 -6.57 -6.55 -6.63
C SER A 32 -5.58 -5.59 -7.31
N ASP A 33 -5.52 -5.60 -8.64
CA ASP A 33 -4.61 -4.72 -9.39
C ASP A 33 -4.89 -3.25 -9.08
N ARG A 34 -6.16 -2.87 -8.94
CA ARG A 34 -6.58 -1.51 -8.59
C ARG A 34 -6.15 -1.07 -7.20
N GLU A 35 -6.29 -1.92 -6.17
CA GLU A 35 -5.85 -1.59 -4.81
C GLU A 35 -4.33 -1.44 -4.73
N LEU A 36 -3.61 -2.32 -5.42
CA LEU A 36 -2.15 -2.25 -5.48
C LEU A 36 -1.70 -1.00 -6.24
N ALA A 37 -2.32 -0.67 -7.38
CA ALA A 37 -2.06 0.54 -8.13
C ALA A 37 -2.37 1.82 -7.32
N LEU A 38 -3.47 1.84 -6.57
CA LEU A 38 -3.79 2.93 -5.65
C LEU A 38 -2.70 3.11 -4.58
N ALA A 39 -2.23 2.03 -3.96
CA ALA A 39 -1.15 2.09 -2.97
C ALA A 39 0.17 2.60 -3.57
N MET A 40 0.40 2.33 -4.87
CA MET A 40 1.59 2.75 -5.62
C MET A 40 1.56 4.20 -6.12
N LEU A 41 0.44 4.90 -5.99
CA LEU A 41 0.23 6.20 -6.62
C LEU A 41 1.27 7.24 -6.19
N ASN A 42 1.59 7.28 -4.89
CA ASN A 42 2.55 8.21 -4.30
C ASN A 42 3.94 7.60 -4.05
N LEU A 43 4.17 6.37 -4.48
CA LEU A 43 5.49 5.76 -4.41
C LEU A 43 6.39 6.30 -5.52
N ASP A 44 7.67 6.48 -5.22
CA ASP A 44 8.67 6.80 -6.24
C ASP A 44 9.04 5.56 -7.10
N GLU A 45 9.85 5.75 -8.14
CA GLU A 45 10.20 4.65 -9.04
C GLU A 45 11.01 3.54 -8.35
N ASN A 46 11.86 3.90 -7.38
CA ASN A 46 12.65 2.93 -6.63
C ASN A 46 11.74 2.09 -5.73
N GLU A 47 10.79 2.70 -5.04
CA GLU A 47 9.79 2.02 -4.21
C GLU A 47 8.88 1.12 -5.05
N ARG A 48 8.45 1.58 -6.24
CA ARG A 48 7.65 0.77 -7.17
C ARG A 48 8.40 -0.43 -7.71
N SER A 49 9.72 -0.31 -7.89
CA SER A 49 10.56 -1.40 -8.39
C SER A 49 10.48 -2.65 -7.48
N GLY A 50 10.37 -2.46 -6.17
CA GLY A 50 10.20 -3.56 -5.21
C GLY A 50 8.89 -4.33 -5.41
N ILE A 51 7.80 -3.61 -5.74
CA ILE A 51 6.51 -4.23 -6.05
C ILE A 51 6.58 -4.95 -7.40
N TYR A 52 7.12 -4.30 -8.42
CA TYR A 52 7.26 -4.90 -9.75
C TYR A 52 8.12 -6.16 -9.72
N ALA A 53 9.18 -6.19 -8.91
CA ALA A 53 9.99 -7.38 -8.73
C ALA A 53 9.19 -8.54 -8.11
N ALA A 54 8.16 -8.26 -7.29
CA ALA A 54 7.40 -9.30 -6.58
C ALA A 54 6.18 -9.83 -7.36
N VAL A 55 5.87 -9.29 -8.54
CA VAL A 55 4.69 -9.70 -9.34
C VAL A 55 5.07 -10.20 -10.73
N SER A 56 4.15 -10.91 -11.39
CA SER A 56 4.37 -11.41 -12.75
C SER A 56 4.37 -10.27 -13.79
N PRO A 57 5.05 -10.44 -14.94
CA PRO A 57 5.05 -9.44 -16.01
C PRO A 57 3.66 -8.98 -16.46
N GLU A 58 2.70 -9.91 -16.56
CA GLU A 58 1.30 -9.56 -16.88
C GLU A 58 0.62 -8.72 -15.81
N LYS A 59 0.91 -8.97 -14.53
CA LYS A 59 0.41 -8.11 -13.44
C LYS A 59 1.09 -6.74 -13.48
N ILE A 60 2.39 -6.65 -13.81
CA ILE A 60 3.07 -5.35 -14.00
C ILE A 60 2.39 -4.54 -15.10
N ARG A 61 2.07 -5.16 -16.24
CA ARG A 61 1.35 -4.49 -17.35
C ARG A 61 0.02 -3.92 -16.88
N ARG A 62 -0.82 -4.74 -16.22
CA ARG A 62 -2.11 -4.30 -15.66
C ARG A 62 -1.96 -3.19 -14.62
N LEU A 63 -0.95 -3.27 -13.75
CA LEU A 63 -0.67 -2.22 -12.76
C LEU A 63 -0.29 -0.89 -13.42
N ARG A 64 0.48 -0.91 -14.50
CA ARG A 64 0.84 0.31 -15.25
C ARG A 64 -0.38 0.95 -15.92
N GLU A 65 -1.27 0.13 -16.48
CA GLU A 65 -2.54 0.58 -17.05
C GLU A 65 -3.43 1.23 -15.97
N GLU A 66 -3.62 0.55 -14.85
CA GLU A 66 -4.37 1.07 -13.69
C GLU A 66 -3.77 2.38 -13.16
N LEU A 67 -2.44 2.44 -12.95
CA LEU A 67 -1.77 3.67 -12.52
C LEU A 67 -1.99 4.84 -13.49
N SER A 68 -1.95 4.58 -14.80
CA SER A 68 -2.22 5.59 -15.82
C SER A 68 -3.65 6.12 -15.75
N MET A 69 -4.63 5.23 -15.54
CA MET A 69 -6.03 5.60 -15.36
C MET A 69 -6.24 6.38 -14.06
N LEU A 70 -5.70 5.89 -12.94
CA LEU A 70 -5.84 6.49 -11.61
C LEU A 70 -5.24 7.90 -11.53
N ARG A 71 -4.11 8.16 -12.21
CA ARG A 71 -3.50 9.50 -12.28
C ARG A 71 -4.39 10.55 -12.94
N ARG A 72 -5.34 10.14 -13.78
CA ARG A 72 -6.30 11.03 -14.45
C ARG A 72 -7.55 11.27 -13.62
N LEU A 73 -7.78 10.47 -12.58
CA LEU A 73 -8.95 10.56 -11.72
C LEU A 73 -8.68 11.47 -10.52
N ARG A 74 -9.68 12.25 -10.13
CA ARG A 74 -9.69 12.96 -8.84
C ARG A 74 -10.04 11.96 -7.74
N LEU A 75 -9.03 11.31 -7.18
CA LEU A 75 -9.19 10.37 -6.08
C LEU A 75 -9.33 11.10 -4.75
N HIS A 76 -10.27 10.67 -3.91
CA HIS A 76 -10.33 11.16 -2.54
C HIS A 76 -9.17 10.56 -1.74
N ARG A 77 -8.61 11.36 -0.83
CA ARG A 77 -7.53 10.92 0.07
C ARG A 77 -7.91 9.67 0.86
N GLU A 78 -9.19 9.50 1.19
CA GLU A 78 -9.70 8.35 1.93
C GLU A 78 -9.65 7.05 1.12
N ASP A 79 -9.93 7.10 -0.18
CA ASP A 79 -9.83 5.95 -1.07
C ASP A 79 -8.39 5.46 -1.16
N TYR A 80 -7.46 6.41 -1.29
CA TYR A 80 -6.03 6.15 -1.29
C TYR A 80 -5.57 5.48 0.01
N LEU A 81 -5.91 6.07 1.17
CA LEU A 81 -5.54 5.52 2.48
C LEU A 81 -6.16 4.15 2.75
N THR A 82 -7.41 3.94 2.30
CA THR A 82 -8.11 2.67 2.40
C THR A 82 -7.37 1.58 1.61
N ALA A 83 -7.05 1.86 0.34
CA ALA A 83 -6.30 0.91 -0.49
C ALA A 83 -4.93 0.61 0.11
N LEU A 84 -4.20 1.65 0.53
CA LEU A 84 -2.88 1.50 1.13
C LEU A 84 -2.91 0.68 2.43
N ALA A 85 -3.89 0.93 3.30
CA ALA A 85 -4.07 0.16 4.53
C ALA A 85 -4.46 -1.31 4.23
N ARG A 86 -5.23 -1.58 3.17
CA ARG A 86 -5.50 -2.96 2.72
C ARG A 86 -4.24 -3.66 2.28
N VAL A 87 -3.42 -3.05 1.42
CA VAL A 87 -2.14 -3.63 0.97
C VAL A 87 -1.22 -3.92 2.16
N ILE A 88 -1.07 -2.95 3.07
CA ILE A 88 -0.26 -3.13 4.28
C ILE A 88 -0.83 -4.26 5.15
N SER A 89 -2.14 -4.36 5.33
CA SER A 89 -2.75 -5.43 6.12
C SER A 89 -2.48 -6.83 5.53
N VAL A 90 -2.52 -6.94 4.21
CA VAL A 90 -2.19 -8.19 3.50
C VAL A 90 -0.72 -8.53 3.64
N LEU A 91 0.17 -7.54 3.56
CA LEU A 91 1.62 -7.72 3.76
C LEU A 91 1.98 -8.00 5.22
N GLU A 92 1.31 -7.41 6.21
CA GLU A 92 1.54 -7.70 7.64
C GLU A 92 0.87 -9.00 8.10
N GLY A 93 -0.06 -9.55 7.33
CA GLY A 93 -0.90 -10.68 7.75
C GLY A 93 -1.85 -10.32 8.90
N ARG A 94 -2.27 -9.05 8.98
CA ARG A 94 -3.11 -8.51 10.06
C ARG A 94 -4.49 -8.09 9.56
N PRO A 95 -5.49 -7.93 10.46
CA PRO A 95 -6.78 -7.38 10.08
C PRO A 95 -6.68 -5.94 9.55
N TYR A 96 -7.33 -5.67 8.41
CA TYR A 96 -7.42 -4.34 7.79
C TYR A 96 -7.84 -3.23 8.76
N THR A 97 -8.81 -3.51 9.63
CA THR A 97 -9.38 -2.54 10.58
C THR A 97 -8.35 -2.02 11.59
N GLU A 98 -7.40 -2.86 12.03
CA GLU A 98 -6.30 -2.46 12.93
C GLU A 98 -5.32 -1.52 12.23
N VAL A 99 -4.98 -1.85 10.98
CA VAL A 99 -4.06 -1.07 10.15
C VAL A 99 -4.68 0.29 9.81
N LEU A 100 -5.94 0.31 9.37
CA LEU A 100 -6.63 1.54 9.00
C LEU A 100 -6.72 2.52 10.18
N ARG A 101 -7.07 2.05 11.39
CA ARG A 101 -7.14 2.88 12.61
C ARG A 101 -5.79 3.50 12.98
N SER A 102 -4.69 2.88 12.58
CA SER A 102 -3.34 3.40 12.83
C SER A 102 -3.04 4.65 11.98
N TYR A 103 -3.65 4.76 10.79
CA TYR A 103 -3.45 5.86 9.84
C TYR A 103 -4.56 6.90 9.85
N ILE A 104 -5.79 6.46 10.09
CA ILE A 104 -6.94 7.33 10.37
C ILE A 104 -6.99 7.53 11.88
N ARG A 105 -6.00 8.23 12.44
CA ARG A 105 -6.14 8.74 13.80
C ARG A 105 -7.11 9.91 13.76
N PRO A 106 -8.22 9.90 14.52
CA PRO A 106 -8.98 11.11 14.73
C PRO A 106 -8.01 12.15 15.30
N ARG A 107 -8.06 13.39 14.78
CA ARG A 107 -7.39 14.53 15.43
C ARG A 107 -8.06 14.69 16.80
N GLY A 108 -7.54 13.98 17.79
CA GLY A 108 -7.99 14.07 19.17
C GLY A 108 -7.94 15.53 19.58
N ARG A 109 -9.10 16.02 20.04
CA ARG A 109 -9.27 17.31 20.72
C ARG A 109 -8.06 17.58 21.62
N ARG A 110 -7.47 18.77 21.49
CA ARG A 110 -6.62 19.31 22.56
C ARG A 110 -7.43 19.17 23.87
N PRO A 111 -6.90 18.54 24.93
CA PRO A 111 -7.45 18.77 26.24
C PRO A 111 -7.26 20.28 26.51
N GLY A 112 -8.38 20.98 26.64
CA GLY A 112 -8.41 22.33 27.21
C GLY A 112 -8.28 22.26 28.71
#